data_AF-A0A968AQR1-F1
#
_entry.id   AF-A0A968AQR1-F1
#
_cell.length_a   1.000
_cell.length_b   1.000
_cell.length_c   1.000
_cell.angle_alpha   90.00
_cell.angle_beta   90.00
_cell.angle_gamma   90.00
#
_symmetry.space_group_name_H-M   'P 1'
#
loop_
_entity.id
_entity.type
_entity.pdbx_description
1 polymer ?
#
loop_
_entity_poly.entity_id
_entity_poly.type
_entity_poly.pdbx_seq_one_letter_code
_entity_poly.pdbx_strand_id
1 'polypeptide(L)'
;MFGVKTEAQVGNFSFTGIASLERGENQKLTVTGGARENTRRLKDYEYVDDQFYFIDDYYRDVFDSPQTLDTTDMVLRIDPSRRIRQLDVWKSVSTTSTNNSNETFEGFAVVNPDNFVPSDTVNPVQGEIEEGLFKRLDENEYEFDFQRGYFWLKSPPRENQIIAVAYAYGPDDQNLTTKGMLSQTVDSLAASGDTTDFEIVLRLIRPRTPLPRHDVWDLTMRNVYNLGAAGISPDGFDLNVIYAVTGEDNDTDQKSGETY
;
A
#
# COMPACT_ATOMS: atom_id res chain seq x y z
N MET A 1 19.26 14.68 38.90
CA MET A 1 20.71 14.85 38.78
C MET A 1 21.34 14.48 40.11
N PHE A 2 22.17 13.44 40.16
CA PHE A 2 22.98 13.11 41.33
C PHE A 2 24.44 13.26 40.92
N GLY A 3 25.24 13.96 41.72
CA GLY A 3 26.65 14.19 41.45
C GLY A 3 27.48 14.06 42.72
N VAL A 4 28.72 13.60 42.57
CA VAL A 4 29.70 13.53 43.67
C VAL A 4 30.73 14.62 43.41
N LYS A 5 30.86 15.55 44.36
CA LYS A 5 31.88 16.59 44.36
C LYS A 5 33.02 16.17 45.26
N THR A 6 34.24 16.18 44.74
CA THR A 6 35.46 15.94 45.51
C THR A 6 36.37 17.15 45.41
N GLU A 7 36.87 17.61 46.55
CA GLU A 7 37.80 18.73 46.64
C GLU A 7 39.06 18.26 47.35
N ALA A 8 40.22 18.56 46.77
CA ALA A 8 41.52 18.30 47.36
C ALA A 8 42.39 19.55 47.22
N GLN A 9 43.20 19.84 48.24
CA GLN A 9 44.12 20.98 48.24
C GLN A 9 45.53 20.48 48.56
N VAL A 10 46.49 20.84 47.72
CA VAL A 10 47.91 20.53 47.92
C VAL A 10 48.69 21.83 47.83
N GLY A 11 49.15 22.32 48.98
CA GLY A 11 49.79 23.63 49.09
C GLY A 11 48.83 24.76 48.70
N ASN A 12 49.31 25.67 47.83
CA ASN A 12 48.50 26.78 47.31
C ASN A 12 47.66 26.42 46.07
N PHE A 13 47.59 25.14 45.71
CA PHE A 13 46.78 24.69 44.58
C PHE A 13 45.56 23.91 45.05
N SER A 14 44.40 24.31 44.55
CA SER A 14 43.12 23.62 44.75
C SER A 14 42.75 22.82 43.51
N PHE A 15 42.24 21.62 43.72
CA PHE A 15 41.75 20.72 42.68
C PHE A 15 40.33 20.30 43.02
N THR A 16 39.39 20.58 42.11
CA THR A 16 37.98 20.21 42.27
C THR A 16 37.60 19.24 41.16
N GLY A 17 37.30 17.99 41.53
CA GLY A 17 36.78 16.97 40.63
C GLY A 17 35.27 16.86 40.78
N ILE A 18 34.53 17.10 39.69
CA ILE A 18 33.08 16.92 39.64
C ILE A 18 32.79 15.80 38.65
N ALA A 19 32.16 14.73 39.14
CA ALA A 19 31.57 13.69 38.30
C ALA A 19 30.05 13.71 38.49
N SER A 20 29.31 13.95 37.40
CA SER A 20 27.84 13.94 37.38
C SER A 20 27.39 12.86 36.41
N LEU A 21 26.46 12.00 36.83
CA LEU A 21 25.80 11.07 35.93
C LEU A 21 24.44 11.65 35.53
N GLU A 22 24.34 12.10 34.28
CA GLU A 22 23.11 12.56 33.68
C GLU A 22 22.34 11.34 33.13
N ARG A 23 21.40 10.81 33.92
CA ARG A 23 20.34 9.95 33.38
C ARG A 23 19.16 10.82 33.04
N GLY A 24 19.18 11.36 31.84
CA GLY A 24 18.09 12.09 31.20
C GLY A 24 18.29 11.96 29.70
N GLU A 25 17.43 11.19 29.06
CA GLU A 25 17.31 11.19 27.60
C GLU A 25 16.89 12.61 27.20
N ASN A 26 17.85 13.38 26.69
CA ASN A 26 17.66 14.77 26.32
C ASN A 26 16.90 14.82 24.99
N GLN A 27 15.57 14.62 25.04
CA GLN A 27 14.69 15.01 23.93
C GLN A 27 14.68 16.54 23.86
N LYS A 28 15.48 17.09 22.95
CA LYS A 28 15.53 18.53 22.72
C LYS A 28 14.29 18.93 21.92
N LEU A 29 13.18 19.20 22.61
CA LEU A 29 11.98 19.79 22.02
C LEU A 29 12.31 21.19 21.46
N THR A 30 12.54 21.28 20.16
CA THR A 30 12.61 22.56 19.45
C THR A 30 11.18 23.07 19.24
N VAL A 31 10.67 23.83 20.23
CA VAL A 31 9.37 24.49 20.14
C VAL A 31 9.52 25.75 19.28
N THR A 32 9.50 25.60 17.96
CA THR A 32 9.32 26.73 17.03
C THR A 32 7.82 26.85 16.73
N GLY A 33 7.11 27.72 17.45
CA GLY A 33 5.80 28.21 16.97
C GLY A 33 4.59 27.26 17.10
N GLY A 34 4.45 26.53 18.21
CA GLY A 34 3.17 25.89 18.60
C GLY A 34 2.79 24.60 17.88
N ALA A 35 3.49 24.20 16.82
CA ALA A 35 3.41 22.88 16.23
C ALA A 35 4.50 21.98 16.82
N ARG A 36 4.16 20.74 17.21
CA ARG A 36 5.15 19.74 17.59
C ARG A 36 5.83 19.22 16.33
N GLU A 37 7.13 19.46 16.22
CA GLU A 37 7.98 18.84 15.18
C GLU A 37 8.16 17.36 15.52
N ASN A 38 7.58 16.48 14.71
CA ASN A 38 7.73 15.03 14.83
C ASN A 38 8.61 14.54 13.69
N THR A 39 9.92 14.52 13.89
CA THR A 39 10.85 13.91 12.93
C THR A 39 10.73 12.40 12.99
N ARG A 40 10.50 11.76 11.84
CA ARG A 40 10.42 10.30 11.72
C ARG A 40 11.41 9.82 10.67
N ARG A 41 12.38 9.00 11.11
CA ARG A 41 13.27 8.27 10.20
C ARG A 41 12.57 6.97 9.79
N LEU A 42 12.46 6.76 8.48
CA LEU A 42 11.91 5.55 7.89
C LEU A 42 13.00 4.91 7.03
N LYS A 43 13.18 3.61 7.17
CA LYS A 43 14.06 2.85 6.30
C LYS A 43 13.34 2.52 5.00
N ASP A 44 14.11 2.29 3.95
CA ASP A 44 13.62 1.93 2.61
C ASP A 44 12.74 0.66 2.63
N TYR A 45 12.99 -0.27 3.53
CA TYR A 45 12.16 -1.47 3.69
C TYR A 45 10.95 -1.30 4.63
N GLU A 46 10.73 -0.13 5.22
CA GLU A 46 9.58 0.16 6.12
C GLU A 46 8.36 0.72 5.37
N TYR A 47 8.18 0.29 4.11
CA TYR A 47 6.98 0.59 3.35
C TYR A 47 5.75 -0.12 3.92
N VAL A 48 4.56 0.39 3.57
CA VAL A 48 3.27 -0.21 3.91
C VAL A 48 3.05 -1.43 3.03
N ASP A 49 3.12 -2.60 3.64
CA ASP A 49 2.97 -3.87 2.93
C ASP A 49 1.50 -4.24 2.70
N ASP A 50 1.24 -4.95 1.59
CA ASP A 50 -0.06 -5.58 1.27
C ASP A 50 -1.30 -4.64 1.33
N GLN A 51 -1.14 -3.33 1.12
CA GLN A 51 -2.29 -2.41 1.09
C GLN A 51 -2.48 -1.65 -0.21
N PHE A 52 -1.41 -1.38 -0.96
CA PHE A 52 -1.43 -0.54 -2.16
C PHE A 52 -1.15 -1.40 -3.39
N TYR A 53 -1.99 -1.29 -4.42
CA TYR A 53 -1.96 -2.16 -5.58
C TYR A 53 -2.22 -1.40 -6.87
N PHE A 54 -1.44 -1.70 -7.91
CA PHE A 54 -1.82 -1.39 -9.29
C PHE A 54 -2.93 -2.34 -9.74
N ILE A 55 -3.87 -1.84 -10.55
CA ILE A 55 -4.97 -2.67 -11.09
C ILE A 55 -4.53 -3.51 -12.29
N ASP A 56 -3.46 -3.10 -12.98
CA ASP A 56 -2.92 -3.79 -14.15
C ASP A 56 -1.46 -3.41 -14.41
N ASP A 57 -0.71 -4.32 -15.04
CA ASP A 57 0.67 -4.14 -15.48
C ASP A 57 0.86 -2.85 -16.29
N TYR A 58 -0.12 -2.47 -17.12
CA TYR A 58 -0.07 -1.20 -17.85
C TYR A 58 0.09 0.01 -16.93
N TYR A 59 -0.65 0.08 -15.81
CA TYR A 59 -0.61 1.23 -14.91
C TYR A 59 0.66 1.24 -14.07
N ARG A 60 1.15 0.05 -13.69
CA ARG A 60 2.48 -0.11 -13.07
C ARG A 60 3.57 0.42 -14.00
N ASP A 61 3.59 -0.05 -15.24
CA ASP A 61 4.63 0.32 -16.21
C ASP A 61 4.63 1.83 -16.50
N VAL A 62 3.45 2.44 -16.57
CA VAL A 62 3.31 3.88 -16.72
C VAL A 62 3.78 4.62 -15.46
N PHE A 63 3.52 4.08 -14.27
CA PHE A 63 4.01 4.66 -13.02
C PHE A 63 5.54 4.62 -12.90
N ASP A 64 6.16 3.51 -13.31
CA ASP A 64 7.61 3.30 -13.20
C ASP A 64 8.41 3.96 -14.34
N SER A 65 7.75 4.33 -15.45
CA SER A 65 8.41 4.91 -16.61
C SER A 65 8.75 6.40 -16.41
N PRO A 66 10.03 6.81 -16.58
CA PRO A 66 10.44 8.21 -16.48
C PRO A 66 9.83 9.12 -17.55
N GLN A 67 9.32 8.56 -18.66
CA GLN A 67 8.76 9.34 -19.76
C GLN A 67 7.32 9.78 -19.51
N THR A 68 6.62 9.03 -18.67
CA THR A 68 5.21 9.25 -18.33
C THR A 68 5.04 9.98 -17.00
N LEU A 69 6.08 9.99 -16.17
CA LEU A 69 6.12 10.77 -14.93
C LEU A 69 6.72 12.16 -15.18
N ASP A 70 5.89 13.20 -15.15
CA ASP A 70 6.35 14.58 -15.09
C ASP A 70 6.72 14.92 -13.65
N THR A 71 8.00 14.86 -13.31
CA THR A 71 8.49 15.12 -11.95
C THR A 71 8.41 16.60 -11.54
N THR A 72 8.17 17.51 -12.49
CA THR A 72 8.05 18.94 -12.21
C THR A 72 6.68 19.25 -11.62
N ASP A 73 5.64 18.68 -12.24
CA ASP A 73 4.24 18.92 -11.86
C ASP A 73 3.63 17.73 -11.09
N MET A 74 4.40 16.65 -10.86
CA MET A 74 3.95 15.38 -10.28
C MET A 74 2.73 14.79 -11.03
N VAL A 75 2.70 14.97 -12.35
CA VAL A 75 1.62 14.51 -13.22
C VAL A 75 2.01 13.21 -13.92
N LEU A 76 1.15 12.21 -13.81
CA LEU A 76 1.27 10.97 -14.56
C LEU A 76 0.50 11.07 -15.88
N ARG A 77 1.19 10.84 -17.01
CA ARG A 77 0.60 10.91 -18.36
C ARG A 77 0.09 9.54 -18.77
N ILE A 78 -1.20 9.33 -18.65
CA ILE A 78 -1.88 8.11 -19.11
C ILE A 78 -2.60 8.36 -20.43
N ASP A 79 -2.52 7.38 -21.34
CA ASP A 79 -3.27 7.38 -22.58
C ASP A 79 -4.78 7.59 -22.26
N PRO A 80 -5.44 8.60 -22.85
CA PRO A 80 -6.86 8.84 -22.63
C PRO A 80 -7.75 7.62 -22.89
N SER A 81 -7.37 6.74 -23.82
CA SER A 81 -8.08 5.49 -24.10
C SER A 81 -7.97 4.46 -22.98
N ARG A 82 -7.00 4.60 -22.08
CA ARG A 82 -6.72 3.72 -20.93
C ARG A 82 -7.21 4.31 -19.60
N ARG A 83 -7.96 5.41 -19.62
CA ARG A 83 -8.51 6.01 -18.41
C ARG A 83 -9.53 5.07 -17.75
N ILE A 84 -9.36 4.78 -16.47
CA ILE A 84 -10.32 3.98 -15.70
C ILE A 84 -11.61 4.76 -15.49
N ARG A 85 -12.74 4.08 -15.68
CA ARG A 85 -14.09 4.62 -15.50
C ARG A 85 -14.87 3.90 -14.40
N GLN A 86 -14.53 2.64 -14.15
CA GLN A 86 -15.14 1.83 -13.09
C GLN A 86 -14.11 0.85 -12.53
N LEU A 87 -14.17 0.60 -11.22
CA LEU A 87 -13.38 -0.39 -10.51
C LEU A 87 -14.25 -1.05 -9.43
N ASP A 88 -14.41 -2.36 -9.54
CA ASP A 88 -14.98 -3.22 -8.51
C ASP A 88 -13.85 -4.03 -7.87
N VAL A 89 -13.67 -3.91 -6.56
CA VAL A 89 -12.67 -4.69 -5.81
C VAL A 89 -13.36 -5.85 -5.09
N TRP A 90 -12.72 -7.02 -5.10
CA TRP A 90 -13.25 -8.24 -4.54
C TRP A 90 -12.22 -8.91 -3.64
N LYS A 91 -12.70 -9.55 -2.56
CA LYS A 91 -11.89 -10.36 -1.66
C LYS A 91 -12.44 -11.77 -1.58
N SER A 92 -11.57 -12.77 -1.46
CA SER A 92 -12.05 -14.12 -1.15
C SER A 92 -12.56 -14.20 0.29
N VAL A 93 -13.57 -15.02 0.51
CA VAL A 93 -14.15 -15.34 1.82
C VAL A 93 -14.18 -16.85 2.06
N SER A 94 -14.18 -17.25 3.33
CA SER A 94 -14.33 -18.66 3.72
C SER A 94 -15.80 -19.09 3.64
N THR A 95 -16.04 -20.34 3.23
CA THR A 95 -17.36 -20.98 3.17
C THR A 95 -18.13 -20.97 4.50
N THR A 96 -17.44 -20.82 5.63
CA THR A 96 -18.02 -20.72 6.98
C THR A 96 -18.55 -19.32 7.35
N SER A 97 -18.33 -18.30 6.51
CA SER A 97 -18.76 -16.91 6.76
C SER A 97 -20.11 -16.54 6.11
N THR A 98 -20.81 -17.53 5.54
CA THR A 98 -22.04 -17.39 4.74
C THR A 98 -23.31 -17.20 5.57
N ASN A 99 -23.36 -16.15 6.40
CA ASN A 99 -24.66 -15.72 6.93
C ASN A 99 -25.48 -14.91 5.91
N ASN A 100 -24.88 -14.45 4.80
CA ASN A 100 -25.55 -13.77 3.69
C ASN A 100 -25.06 -14.35 2.34
N SER A 101 -25.70 -15.40 1.84
CA SER A 101 -25.38 -16.06 0.55
C SER A 101 -25.64 -15.18 -0.69
N ASN A 102 -26.21 -13.98 -0.52
CA ASN A 102 -26.65 -13.14 -1.64
C ASN A 102 -25.59 -12.14 -2.13
N GLU A 103 -24.43 -12.07 -1.48
CA GLU A 103 -23.35 -11.11 -1.82
C GLU A 103 -22.01 -11.81 -2.11
N THR A 104 -22.03 -13.15 -2.15
CA THR A 104 -20.84 -13.99 -2.35
C THR A 104 -21.06 -14.87 -3.57
N PHE A 105 -20.07 -14.90 -4.47
CA PHE A 105 -20.15 -15.64 -5.73
C PHE A 105 -18.95 -16.57 -5.87
N GLU A 106 -19.18 -17.78 -6.36
CA GLU A 106 -18.10 -18.69 -6.77
C GLU A 106 -17.48 -18.18 -8.07
N GLY A 107 -16.19 -18.44 -8.24
CA GLY A 107 -15.49 -18.02 -9.45
C GLY A 107 -13.99 -18.11 -9.38
N PHE A 108 -13.36 -17.44 -10.34
CA PHE A 108 -11.92 -17.44 -10.57
C PHE A 108 -11.36 -16.02 -10.56
N ALA A 109 -10.25 -15.83 -9.87
CA ALA A 109 -9.37 -14.69 -10.04
C ALA A 109 -8.17 -15.14 -10.88
N VAL A 110 -8.01 -14.57 -12.07
CA VAL A 110 -6.99 -14.97 -13.04
C VAL A 110 -6.12 -13.81 -13.46
N VAL A 111 -4.86 -14.07 -13.81
CA VAL A 111 -3.97 -13.01 -14.30
C VAL A 111 -4.57 -12.33 -15.52
N ASN A 112 -5.01 -13.07 -16.55
CA ASN A 112 -5.61 -12.48 -17.75
C ASN A 112 -7.06 -12.95 -17.96
N PRO A 113 -8.07 -12.11 -17.62
CA PRO A 113 -9.47 -12.52 -17.75
C PRO A 113 -10.00 -12.54 -19.18
N ASP A 114 -9.38 -11.86 -20.15
CA ASP A 114 -9.95 -11.70 -21.52
C ASP A 114 -10.17 -13.02 -22.26
N ASN A 115 -9.30 -13.99 -22.00
CA ASN A 115 -9.29 -15.28 -22.70
C ASN A 115 -9.63 -16.44 -21.77
N PHE A 116 -10.11 -16.16 -20.57
CA PHE A 116 -10.44 -17.17 -19.59
C PHE A 116 -11.93 -17.52 -19.67
N VAL A 117 -12.20 -18.82 -19.78
CA VAL A 117 -13.57 -19.37 -19.75
C VAL A 117 -13.63 -20.35 -18.58
N PRO A 118 -14.47 -20.10 -17.57
CA PRO A 118 -14.69 -21.05 -16.48
C PRO A 118 -15.15 -22.42 -16.99
N SER A 119 -14.62 -23.48 -16.40
CA SER A 119 -14.96 -24.87 -16.72
C SER A 119 -14.41 -25.80 -15.66
N ASP A 120 -15.13 -26.88 -15.35
CA ASP A 120 -14.71 -28.01 -14.50
C ASP A 120 -13.34 -28.62 -14.87
N THR A 121 -12.83 -28.34 -16.08
CA THR A 121 -11.53 -28.84 -16.56
C THR A 121 -10.35 -27.92 -16.28
N VAL A 122 -10.62 -26.68 -15.85
CA VAL A 122 -9.59 -25.72 -15.46
C VAL A 122 -9.00 -26.16 -14.13
N ASN A 123 -7.67 -26.33 -14.09
CA ASN A 123 -6.96 -26.60 -12.84
C ASN A 123 -6.40 -25.28 -12.30
N PRO A 124 -6.74 -24.86 -11.07
CA PRO A 124 -6.14 -23.69 -10.43
C PRO A 124 -4.62 -23.82 -10.35
N VAL A 125 -3.94 -22.75 -10.76
CA VAL A 125 -2.48 -22.63 -10.71
C VAL A 125 -2.17 -21.47 -9.78
N GLN A 126 -1.51 -21.76 -8.67
CA GLN A 126 -1.22 -20.76 -7.65
C GLN A 126 -0.49 -19.54 -8.24
N GLY A 127 -1.02 -18.34 -7.99
CA GLY A 127 -0.47 -17.10 -8.53
C GLY A 127 -0.89 -16.77 -9.97
N GLU A 128 -1.57 -17.67 -10.66
CA GLU A 128 -2.04 -17.48 -12.04
C GLU A 128 -3.58 -17.58 -12.14
N ILE A 129 -4.15 -18.63 -11.56
CA ILE A 129 -5.58 -18.95 -11.53
C ILE A 129 -5.92 -19.38 -10.11
N GLU A 130 -6.69 -18.56 -9.42
CA GLU A 130 -7.13 -18.80 -8.04
C GLU A 130 -8.65 -18.93 -8.00
N GLU A 131 -9.13 -20.07 -7.53
CA GLU A 131 -10.56 -20.35 -7.38
C GLU A 131 -11.02 -20.02 -5.95
N GLY A 132 -12.26 -19.55 -5.81
CA GLY A 132 -12.90 -19.42 -4.51
C GLY A 132 -14.22 -18.69 -4.51
N LEU A 133 -14.73 -18.47 -3.29
CA LEU A 133 -15.87 -17.59 -3.03
C LEU A 133 -15.39 -16.15 -2.88
N PHE A 134 -15.95 -15.24 -3.66
CA PHE A 134 -15.58 -13.83 -3.68
C PHE A 134 -16.73 -12.96 -3.18
N LYS A 135 -16.39 -11.98 -2.34
CA LYS A 135 -17.28 -10.90 -1.90
C LYS A 135 -16.75 -9.58 -2.43
N ARG A 136 -17.63 -8.78 -3.03
CA ARG A 136 -17.33 -7.41 -3.44
C ARG A 136 -17.05 -6.57 -2.19
N LEU A 137 -16.02 -5.73 -2.25
CA LEU A 137 -15.75 -4.73 -1.22
C LEU A 137 -16.70 -3.56 -1.37
N ASP A 138 -17.13 -3.02 -0.24
CA ASP A 138 -17.87 -1.76 -0.21
C ASP A 138 -16.93 -0.59 -0.51
N GLU A 139 -17.46 0.50 -1.07
CA GLU A 139 -16.68 1.72 -1.42
C GLU A 139 -15.95 2.33 -0.20
N ASN A 140 -16.38 2.01 1.02
CA ASN A 140 -15.73 2.48 2.23
C ASN A 140 -14.55 1.59 2.67
N GLU A 141 -14.34 0.40 2.11
CA GLU A 141 -13.27 -0.53 2.48
C GLU A 141 -11.96 -0.28 1.70
N TYR A 142 -12.02 0.45 0.59
CA TYR A 142 -10.88 0.81 -0.23
C TYR A 142 -10.99 2.26 -0.73
N GLU A 143 -9.90 2.78 -1.27
CA GLU A 143 -9.84 4.02 -2.03
C GLU A 143 -9.06 3.76 -3.32
N PHE A 144 -9.25 4.59 -4.33
CA PHE A 144 -8.63 4.39 -5.63
C PHE A 144 -8.34 5.71 -6.33
N ASP A 145 -7.39 5.67 -7.26
CA ASP A 145 -7.09 6.77 -8.16
C ASP A 145 -7.37 6.36 -9.61
N PHE A 146 -8.50 6.83 -10.16
CA PHE A 146 -8.89 6.54 -11.54
C PHE A 146 -7.93 7.12 -12.58
N GLN A 147 -7.20 8.17 -12.23
CA GLN A 147 -6.26 8.77 -13.17
C GLN A 147 -5.00 7.93 -13.23
N ARG A 148 -4.50 7.42 -12.10
CA ARG A 148 -3.21 6.72 -12.00
C ARG A 148 -3.31 5.19 -12.05
N GLY A 149 -4.50 4.62 -11.86
CA GLY A 149 -4.72 3.18 -12.01
C GLY A 149 -4.18 2.32 -10.87
N TYR A 150 -4.19 2.85 -9.64
CA TYR A 150 -3.92 2.09 -8.43
C TYR A 150 -5.04 2.30 -7.41
N PHE A 151 -5.14 1.37 -6.46
CA PHE A 151 -6.08 1.42 -5.36
C PHE A 151 -5.39 0.97 -4.07
N TRP A 152 -5.99 1.28 -2.94
CA TRP A 152 -5.51 0.79 -1.66
C TRP A 152 -6.63 0.40 -0.72
N LEU A 153 -6.36 -0.64 0.06
CA LEU A 153 -7.26 -1.16 1.06
C LEU A 153 -7.10 -0.37 2.36
N LYS A 154 -8.21 0.03 2.98
CA LYS A 154 -8.19 0.72 4.28
C LYS A 154 -7.82 -0.21 5.44
N SER A 155 -7.81 -1.51 5.19
CA SER A 155 -7.32 -2.52 6.12
C SER A 155 -6.54 -3.57 5.34
N PRO A 156 -5.41 -4.07 5.88
CA PRO A 156 -4.63 -5.10 5.21
C PRO A 156 -5.48 -6.39 5.05
N PRO A 157 -5.26 -7.14 3.96
CA PRO A 157 -5.95 -8.39 3.71
C PRO A 157 -5.57 -9.42 4.77
N ARG A 158 -6.46 -10.38 5.02
CA ARG A 158 -6.15 -11.51 5.92
C ARG A 158 -5.14 -12.45 5.28
N GLU A 159 -4.50 -13.26 6.11
CA GLU A 159 -3.66 -14.36 5.61
C GLU A 159 -4.47 -15.26 4.67
N ASN A 160 -3.86 -15.68 3.56
CA ASN A 160 -4.48 -16.52 2.53
C ASN A 160 -5.73 -15.92 1.84
N GLN A 161 -5.96 -14.61 1.97
CA GLN A 161 -7.03 -13.92 1.25
C GLN A 161 -6.58 -13.52 -0.16
N ILE A 162 -7.38 -13.90 -1.15
CA ILE A 162 -7.22 -13.45 -2.53
C ILE A 162 -7.82 -12.05 -2.64
N ILE A 163 -7.11 -11.16 -3.33
CA ILE A 163 -7.62 -9.87 -3.78
C ILE A 163 -7.70 -9.90 -5.30
N ALA A 164 -8.84 -9.49 -5.83
CA ALA A 164 -9.12 -9.47 -7.25
C ALA A 164 -9.93 -8.22 -7.61
N VAL A 165 -9.94 -7.86 -8.89
CA VAL A 165 -10.67 -6.70 -9.39
C VAL A 165 -11.42 -7.03 -10.67
N ALA A 166 -12.49 -6.30 -10.92
CA ALA A 166 -13.05 -6.13 -12.26
C ALA A 166 -13.08 -4.64 -12.57
N TYR A 167 -12.71 -4.23 -13.77
CA TYR A 167 -12.63 -2.81 -14.09
C TYR A 167 -12.93 -2.53 -15.55
N ALA A 168 -13.33 -1.29 -15.82
CA ALA A 168 -13.60 -0.79 -17.17
C ALA A 168 -12.76 0.45 -17.45
N TYR A 169 -12.21 0.52 -18.65
CA TYR A 169 -11.41 1.65 -19.13
C TYR A 169 -11.80 2.05 -20.54
N GLY A 170 -11.63 3.33 -20.87
CA GLY A 170 -11.95 3.82 -22.21
C GLY A 170 -11.88 5.34 -22.33
N PRO A 171 -11.85 5.85 -23.58
CA PRO A 171 -11.84 7.29 -23.84
C PRO A 171 -13.13 7.97 -23.36
N ASP A 172 -14.25 7.26 -23.39
CA ASP A 172 -15.57 7.71 -22.98
C ASP A 172 -16.44 6.54 -22.50
N ASP A 173 -17.61 6.85 -21.95
CA ASP A 173 -18.50 5.86 -21.33
C ASP A 173 -19.22 4.96 -22.35
N GLN A 174 -19.05 5.20 -23.67
CA GLN A 174 -19.63 4.38 -24.73
C GLN A 174 -18.61 3.39 -25.32
N ASN A 175 -17.32 3.69 -25.21
CA ASN A 175 -16.23 2.89 -25.77
C ASN A 175 -15.37 2.27 -24.66
N LEU A 176 -15.98 1.42 -23.83
CA LEU A 176 -15.31 0.78 -22.70
C LEU A 176 -14.78 -0.61 -23.07
N THR A 177 -13.55 -0.88 -22.64
CA THR A 177 -12.99 -2.23 -22.55
C THR A 177 -13.05 -2.67 -21.09
N THR A 178 -13.53 -3.90 -20.85
CA THR A 178 -13.70 -4.47 -19.51
C THR A 178 -12.68 -5.57 -19.25
N LYS A 179 -12.15 -5.63 -18.04
CA LYS A 179 -11.34 -6.74 -17.53
C LYS A 179 -12.08 -7.40 -16.38
N GLY A 180 -12.35 -8.69 -16.53
CA GLY A 180 -13.21 -9.43 -15.61
C GLY A 180 -14.69 -9.05 -15.74
N MET A 181 -15.52 -9.67 -14.90
CA MET A 181 -16.96 -9.46 -14.83
C MET A 181 -17.28 -8.33 -13.86
N LEU A 182 -17.82 -7.23 -14.40
CA LEU A 182 -18.23 -6.08 -13.60
C LEU A 182 -19.43 -6.40 -12.70
N SER A 183 -19.54 -5.63 -11.61
CA SER A 183 -20.62 -5.73 -10.62
C SER A 183 -22.01 -5.75 -11.22
N GLN A 184 -22.30 -4.89 -12.20
CA GLN A 184 -23.63 -4.83 -12.81
C GLN A 184 -23.99 -6.11 -13.58
N THR A 185 -22.99 -6.74 -14.23
CA THR A 185 -23.18 -8.02 -14.91
C THR A 185 -23.45 -9.12 -13.89
N VAL A 186 -22.63 -9.20 -12.83
CA VAL A 186 -22.80 -10.16 -11.73
C VAL A 186 -24.18 -10.02 -11.09
N ASP A 187 -24.57 -8.79 -10.73
CA ASP A 187 -25.84 -8.50 -10.06
C ASP A 187 -27.04 -8.84 -10.97
N SER A 188 -26.92 -8.61 -12.29
CA SER A 188 -27.97 -8.96 -13.26
C SER A 188 -28.15 -10.49 -13.43
N LEU A 189 -27.05 -11.24 -13.43
CA LEU A 189 -27.06 -12.71 -13.49
C LEU A 189 -27.63 -13.29 -12.20
N ALA A 190 -27.22 -12.75 -11.04
CA ALA A 190 -27.75 -13.14 -9.74
C ALA A 190 -29.27 -12.91 -9.64
N ALA A 191 -29.77 -11.78 -10.17
CA ALA A 191 -31.20 -11.46 -10.15
C ALA A 191 -32.04 -12.31 -11.12
N SER A 192 -31.43 -12.97 -12.11
CA SER A 192 -32.13 -13.79 -13.09
C SER A 192 -32.72 -15.09 -12.51
N GLY A 193 -32.32 -15.46 -11.28
CA GLY A 193 -32.77 -16.68 -10.61
C GLY A 193 -31.98 -17.94 -10.99
N ASP A 194 -31.01 -17.81 -11.88
CA ASP A 194 -30.06 -18.86 -12.29
C ASP A 194 -28.79 -18.82 -11.43
N THR A 195 -28.96 -18.80 -10.10
CA THR A 195 -27.88 -18.48 -9.15
C THR A 195 -26.93 -19.64 -8.86
N THR A 196 -27.15 -20.81 -9.45
CA THR A 196 -26.35 -22.02 -9.15
C THR A 196 -25.28 -22.35 -10.20
N ASP A 197 -25.29 -21.71 -11.37
CA ASP A 197 -24.53 -22.21 -12.52
C ASP A 197 -23.59 -21.17 -13.17
N PHE A 198 -23.44 -19.96 -12.60
CA PHE A 198 -22.47 -18.99 -13.13
C PHE A 198 -21.31 -18.74 -12.17
N GLU A 199 -20.12 -18.83 -12.71
CA GLU A 199 -18.86 -18.53 -12.04
C GLU A 199 -18.38 -17.14 -12.47
N ILE A 200 -18.04 -16.30 -11.51
CA ILE A 200 -17.50 -14.97 -11.84
C ILE A 200 -16.03 -15.08 -12.25
N VAL A 201 -15.61 -14.25 -13.20
CA VAL A 201 -14.21 -14.15 -13.60
C VAL A 201 -13.69 -12.77 -13.26
N LEU A 202 -12.60 -12.70 -12.50
CA LEU A 202 -11.97 -11.47 -12.04
C LEU A 202 -10.50 -11.44 -12.44
N ARG A 203 -9.90 -10.25 -12.50
CA ARG A 203 -8.46 -10.09 -12.59
C ARG A 203 -7.82 -10.28 -11.22
N LEU A 204 -6.83 -11.17 -11.15
CA LEU A 204 -6.05 -11.43 -9.95
C LEU A 204 -5.12 -10.25 -9.64
N ILE A 205 -5.18 -9.75 -8.41
CA ILE A 205 -4.25 -8.72 -7.89
C ILE A 205 -3.29 -9.32 -6.86
N ARG A 206 -3.81 -10.16 -5.97
CA ARG A 206 -3.03 -10.84 -4.93
C ARG A 206 -3.52 -12.27 -4.75
N PRO A 207 -2.67 -13.29 -4.92
CA PRO A 207 -3.05 -14.69 -4.69
C PRO A 207 -3.10 -15.02 -3.20
N ARG A 208 -3.56 -16.23 -2.85
CA ARG A 208 -3.60 -16.69 -1.45
C ARG A 208 -2.22 -16.59 -0.80
N THR A 209 -1.20 -17.05 -1.51
CA THR A 209 0.19 -17.00 -1.06
C THR A 209 0.99 -16.17 -2.05
N PRO A 210 1.18 -14.86 -1.80
CA PRO A 210 1.96 -14.00 -2.68
C PRO A 210 3.43 -14.41 -2.63
N LEU A 211 4.03 -14.65 -3.80
CA LEU A 211 5.44 -15.02 -3.95
C LEU A 211 6.08 -14.18 -5.07
N PRO A 212 7.38 -13.82 -4.96
CA PRO A 212 8.10 -13.06 -5.99
C PRO A 212 8.10 -13.65 -7.40
N ARG A 213 7.81 -14.94 -7.53
CA ARG A 213 7.77 -15.65 -8.80
C ARG A 213 6.42 -15.55 -9.54
N HIS A 214 5.39 -14.99 -8.90
CA HIS A 214 4.07 -14.85 -9.51
C HIS A 214 4.03 -13.54 -10.31
N ASP A 215 3.41 -13.56 -11.49
CA ASP A 215 3.34 -12.38 -12.36
C ASP A 215 2.68 -11.18 -11.67
N VAL A 216 1.69 -11.43 -10.82
CA VAL A 216 0.96 -10.40 -10.05
C VAL A 216 1.75 -9.84 -8.86
N TRP A 217 2.95 -10.37 -8.56
CA TRP A 217 3.77 -9.89 -7.45
C TRP A 217 4.14 -8.41 -7.58
N ASP A 218 4.37 -7.96 -8.81
CA ASP A 218 4.77 -6.60 -9.11
C ASP A 218 3.59 -5.62 -9.14
N LEU A 219 2.35 -6.12 -9.03
CA LEU A 219 1.18 -5.26 -8.86
C LEU A 219 1.09 -4.68 -7.44
N THR A 220 1.81 -5.24 -6.46
CA THR A 220 1.86 -4.68 -5.10
C THR A 220 2.88 -3.55 -5.02
N MET A 221 2.44 -2.38 -4.58
CA MET A 221 3.31 -1.20 -4.42
C MET A 221 4.19 -1.35 -3.17
N ARG A 222 5.49 -1.08 -3.32
CA ARG A 222 6.50 -1.19 -2.24
C ARG A 222 7.20 0.13 -1.96
N ASN A 223 6.53 1.24 -2.26
CA ASN A 223 7.06 2.60 -2.20
C ASN A 223 6.13 3.59 -1.46
N VAL A 224 5.15 3.09 -0.71
CA VAL A 224 4.24 3.91 0.10
C VAL A 224 4.63 3.79 1.57
N TYR A 225 4.80 4.91 2.25
CA TYR A 225 5.31 4.94 3.62
C TYR A 225 4.32 5.65 4.55
N ASN A 226 4.05 5.03 5.71
CA ASN A 226 3.20 5.65 6.71
C ASN A 226 4.01 6.62 7.56
N LEU A 227 3.71 7.91 7.45
CA LEU A 227 4.40 8.99 8.18
C LEU A 227 3.98 9.08 9.65
N GLY A 228 2.89 8.43 10.07
CA GLY A 228 2.40 8.41 11.45
C GLY A 228 1.63 9.67 11.85
N ALA A 229 1.30 10.51 10.88
CA ALA A 229 0.48 11.69 11.06
C ALA A 229 -0.52 11.81 9.89
N ALA A 230 -1.69 12.35 10.18
CA ALA A 230 -2.72 12.66 9.17
C ALA A 230 -2.85 14.18 9.04
N GLY A 231 -3.28 14.65 7.87
CA GLY A 231 -3.51 16.08 7.63
C GLY A 231 -2.25 16.93 7.68
N ILE A 232 -1.11 16.39 7.24
CA ILE A 232 0.16 17.12 7.16
C ILE A 232 -0.01 18.26 6.14
N SER A 233 0.23 19.49 6.58
CA SER A 233 0.23 20.66 5.68
C SER A 233 1.44 20.58 4.74
N PRO A 234 1.29 20.84 3.43
CA PRO A 234 2.41 20.87 2.49
C PRO A 234 3.55 21.80 2.93
N ASP A 235 3.21 22.98 3.48
CA ASP A 235 4.21 23.97 3.93
C ASP A 235 4.98 23.52 5.19
N GLY A 236 4.43 22.54 5.93
CA GLY A 236 5.01 21.99 7.16
C GLY A 236 5.67 20.63 6.97
N PHE A 237 5.82 20.17 5.72
CA PHE A 237 6.42 18.87 5.40
C PHE A 237 7.85 19.05 4.90
N ASP A 238 8.80 18.38 5.55
CA ASP A 238 10.21 18.33 5.16
C ASP A 238 10.61 16.86 4.96
N LEU A 239 11.15 16.52 3.79
CA LEU A 239 11.56 15.17 3.42
C LEU A 239 13.03 15.17 3.01
N ASN A 240 13.83 14.39 3.73
CA ASN A 240 15.23 14.13 3.39
C ASN A 240 15.43 12.65 3.09
N VAL A 241 15.94 12.35 1.90
CA VAL A 241 16.34 10.99 1.50
C VAL A 241 17.84 10.87 1.72
N ILE A 242 18.21 9.97 2.62
CA ILE A 242 19.60 9.80 3.07
C ILE A 242 20.10 8.43 2.63
N TYR A 243 21.25 8.40 1.96
CA TYR A 243 21.97 7.16 1.69
C TYR A 243 22.94 6.89 2.84
N ALA A 244 22.69 5.84 3.60
CA ALA A 244 23.54 5.44 4.74
C ALA A 244 24.07 4.02 4.52
N VAL A 245 25.38 3.83 4.72
CA VAL A 245 26.01 2.51 4.66
C VAL A 245 26.09 1.96 6.08
N THR A 246 25.54 0.77 6.30
CA THR A 246 25.49 0.16 7.64
C THR A 246 26.91 -0.05 8.19
N GLY A 247 27.21 0.58 9.33
CA GLY A 247 28.46 0.38 10.08
C GLY A 247 29.43 1.56 10.15
N GLU A 248 29.19 2.66 9.41
CA GLU A 248 30.12 3.82 9.40
C GLU A 248 29.51 5.16 9.83
N ASP A 249 28.19 5.30 9.94
CA ASP A 249 27.57 6.62 10.11
C ASP A 249 26.98 6.87 11.51
N ASN A 250 27.50 7.90 12.18
CA ASN A 250 26.81 8.66 13.22
C ASN A 250 26.16 9.87 12.54
N ASP A 251 25.04 9.66 11.87
CA ASP A 251 24.39 10.75 11.15
C ASP A 251 23.75 11.72 12.15
N THR A 252 24.04 13.01 11.99
CA THR A 252 23.61 14.05 12.94
C THR A 252 22.60 14.95 12.25
N ASP A 253 21.36 14.97 12.73
CA ASP A 253 20.36 15.91 12.24
C ASP A 253 20.85 17.34 12.49
N GLN A 254 21.05 18.12 11.42
CA GLN A 254 21.59 19.47 11.50
C GLN A 254 20.66 20.46 12.23
N LYS A 255 19.36 20.16 12.36
CA LYS A 255 18.39 21.00 13.07
C LYS A 255 18.27 20.63 14.54
N SER A 256 18.11 19.34 14.88
CA SER A 256 17.99 18.90 16.27
C SER A 256 19.35 18.72 16.98
N GLY A 257 20.39 18.34 16.22
CA GLY A 257 21.71 17.97 16.73
C GLY A 257 21.77 16.54 17.27
N GLU A 258 20.73 15.73 17.08
CA GLU A 258 20.69 14.34 17.51
C GLU A 258 21.49 13.45 16.55
N THR A 259 22.30 12.54 17.11
CA THR A 259 23.04 11.51 16.36
C THR A 259 22.24 10.21 16.39
N TYR A 260 22.04 9.57 15.23
CA TYR A 260 21.19 8.38 15.09
C TYR A 260 21.83 7.22 14.34
#